data_AF-A0A3C0JE71-F1
#
_entry.id   AF-A0A3C0JE71-F1
#
_cell.length_a   1.000
_cell.length_b   1.000
_cell.length_c   1.000
_cell.angle_alpha   90.00
_cell.angle_beta   90.00
_cell.angle_gamma   90.00
#
_symmetry.space_group_name_H-M   'P 1'
#
loop_
_entity.id
_entity.type
_entity.pdbx_description
1 polymer ?
#
loop_
_entity_poly.entity_id
_entity_poly.type
_entity_poly.pdbx_seq_one_letter_code
_entity_poly.pdbx_strand_id
1 'polypeptide(L)' 'MRASKPAPARAAGQVRIIGGRWRNTKLSIGDIAGLRPTGDRVRETLFNWLMPALPGARVLD' A
#
# COMPACT_ATOMS: atom_id res chain seq x y z
N MET A 1 -19.54 38.26 6.90
CA MET A 1 -18.75 37.12 7.44
C MET A 1 -18.61 36.08 6.35
N ARG A 2 -17.40 35.82 5.83
CA ARG A 2 -17.17 34.74 4.86
C ARG A 2 -16.89 33.45 5.64
N ALA A 3 -17.72 32.43 5.46
CA ALA A 3 -17.49 31.10 6.03
C ALA A 3 -16.23 30.49 5.40
N SER A 4 -15.29 30.06 6.25
CA SER A 4 -14.10 29.31 5.86
C SER A 4 -14.51 27.92 5.38
N LYS A 5 -14.16 27.59 4.13
CA LYS A 5 -14.38 26.27 3.53
C LYS A 5 -13.60 25.21 4.34
N PRO A 6 -14.20 24.08 4.74
CA PRO A 6 -13.46 23.04 5.46
C PRO A 6 -12.29 22.55 4.59
N ALA A 7 -11.12 22.39 5.21
CA ALA A 7 -9.96 21.81 4.54
C ALA A 7 -10.35 20.42 4.01
N PRO A 8 -9.91 20.01 2.81
CA PRO A 8 -10.20 18.68 2.30
C PRO A 8 -9.69 17.65 3.30
N ALA A 9 -10.55 16.73 3.73
CA ALA A 9 -10.14 15.57 4.50
C ALA A 9 -8.98 14.90 3.73
N ARG A 10 -7.85 14.65 4.41
CA ARG A 10 -6.70 13.99 3.79
C ARG A 10 -7.22 12.69 3.19
N ALA A 11 -7.07 12.54 1.88
CA ALA A 11 -7.57 11.36 1.20
C ALA A 11 -6.89 10.12 1.80
N ALA A 12 -7.69 9.18 2.29
CA ALA A 12 -7.24 7.87 2.75
C ALA A 12 -6.30 7.26 1.69
N GLY A 13 -5.13 6.79 2.14
CA GLY A 13 -4.13 6.19 1.26
C GLY A 13 -4.65 4.90 0.60
N GLN A 14 -4.06 4.52 -0.53
CA GLN A 14 -4.33 3.23 -1.16
C GLN A 14 -3.03 2.45 -1.36
N VAL A 15 -3.10 1.14 -1.14
CA VAL A 15 -2.05 0.20 -1.53
C VAL A 15 -2.62 -0.78 -2.53
N ARG A 16 -1.84 -1.12 -3.55
CA ARG A 16 -2.21 -2.10 -4.56
C ARG A 16 -1.41 -3.37 -4.35
N ILE A 17 -2.09 -4.51 -4.44
CA ILE A 17 -1.43 -5.82 -4.57
C ILE A 17 -0.88 -5.94 -6.00
N ILE A 18 0.43 -6.15 -6.12
CA ILE A 18 1.19 -5.99 -7.37
C ILE A 18 1.33 -7.29 -8.17
N GLY A 19 1.16 -8.45 -7.52
CA GLY A 19 1.35 -9.78 -8.10
C GLY A 19 0.58 -10.89 -7.39
N GLY A 20 0.75 -12.12 -7.87
CA GLY A 20 0.08 -13.30 -7.34
C GLY A 20 -1.43 -13.33 -7.60
N ARG A 21 -2.14 -14.16 -6.83
CA ARG A 21 -3.58 -14.44 -6.99
C ARG A 21 -4.47 -13.19 -6.91
N TRP A 22 -4.05 -12.17 -6.16
CA TRP A 22 -4.81 -10.95 -5.92
C TRP A 22 -4.24 -9.72 -6.65
N ARG A 23 -3.51 -9.92 -7.75
CA ARG A 23 -2.94 -8.83 -8.54
C ARG A 23 -3.99 -7.77 -8.92
N ASN A 24 -3.60 -6.50 -8.83
CA ASN A 24 -4.42 -5.30 -9.09
C ASN A 24 -5.56 -5.05 -8.08
N THR A 25 -5.67 -5.81 -7.00
CA THR A 25 -6.58 -5.47 -5.91
C THR A 25 -6.06 -4.23 -5.16
N LYS A 26 -6.96 -3.26 -4.92
CA LYS A 26 -6.68 -2.06 -4.14
C LYS A 26 -7.19 -2.23 -2.71
N LEU A 27 -6.34 -1.91 -1.73
CA LEU A 27 -6.64 -1.91 -0.32
C LEU A 27 -6.68 -0.46 0.17
N SER A 28 -7.79 -0.08 0.79
CA SER A 28 -7.95 1.22 1.43
C SER A 28 -7.18 1.23 2.76
N ILE A 29 -6.43 2.30 3.00
CA ILE A 29 -5.67 2.49 4.24
C ILE A 29 -6.24 3.71 4.96
N GLY A 30 -6.47 3.60 6.26
CA GLY A 30 -6.91 4.72 7.08
C GLY A 30 -5.91 5.88 7.05
N ASP A 31 -6.42 7.11 7.18
CA ASP A 31 -5.57 8.29 7.31
C ASP A 31 -5.02 8.40 8.74
N ILE A 32 -3.99 7.61 9.03
CA ILE A 32 -3.31 7.57 10.33
C ILE A 32 -2.00 8.35 10.23
N ALA A 33 -1.80 9.31 11.15
CA ALA A 33 -0.57 10.07 11.22
C ALA A 33 0.64 9.14 11.41
N GLY A 34 1.67 9.30 10.57
CA GLY A 34 2.89 8.50 10.64
C GLY A 34 2.91 7.28 9.72
N LEU A 35 1.81 6.95 9.03
CA LEU A 35 1.84 5.94 7.97
C LEU A 35 2.88 6.27 6.90
N ARG A 36 3.78 5.32 6.66
CA ARG A 36 4.78 5.36 5.60
C ARG A 36 4.48 4.21 4.63
N PRO A 37 3.59 4.41 3.64
CA PRO A 37 3.34 3.35 2.67
C PRO A 37 4.61 3.10 1.84
N THR A 38 5.03 1.84 1.78
CA THR A 38 6.10 1.41 0.87
C THR A 38 5.61 1.52 -0.57
N GLY A 39 6.35 2.24 -1.42
CA GLY A 39 5.98 2.45 -2.82
C GLY A 39 5.94 1.15 -3.63
N ASP A 40 5.10 1.11 -4.67
CA ASP A 40 4.93 -0.05 -5.55
C ASP A 40 6.26 -0.59 -6.08
N ARG A 41 7.13 0.29 -6.57
CA ARG A 41 8.44 -0.10 -7.13
C ARG A 41 9.34 -0.81 -6.12
N VAL A 42 9.39 -0.34 -4.87
CA VAL A 42 10.22 -0.96 -3.82
C VAL A 42 9.73 -2.36 -3.51
N ARG A 43 8.41 -2.52 -3.35
CA ARG A 43 7.79 -3.83 -3.14
C ARG A 43 8.02 -4.76 -4.34
N GLU A 44 7.83 -4.26 -5.55
CA GLU A 44 8.06 -5.02 -6.78
C GLU A 44 9.51 -5.52 -6.87
N THR A 45 10.49 -4.65 -6.63
CA THR A 45 11.91 -5.04 -6.60
C THR A 45 12.18 -6.12 -5.56
N LEU A 46 11.68 -5.97 -4.33
CA LEU A 46 11.86 -6.96 -3.27
C LEU A 46 11.25 -8.32 -3.66
N PHE A 47 10.00 -8.35 -4.12
CA PHE A 47 9.32 -9.60 -4.46
C PHE A 47 9.91 -10.26 -5.72
N ASN A 48 10.47 -9.48 -6.65
CA ASN A 48 11.23 -10.02 -7.77
C ASN A 48 12.47 -10.80 -7.29
N TRP A 49 13.20 -10.27 -6.29
CA TRP A 49 14.33 -10.98 -5.69
C TRP A 49 13.90 -12.22 -4.90
N LEU A 50 12.77 -12.15 -4.20
CA LEU A 50 12.27 -13.26 -3.39
C LEU A 50 11.56 -14.35 -4.20
N MET A 51 11.20 -14.12 -5.47
CA MET A 51 10.41 -15.08 -6.26
C MET A 51 10.83 -16.55 -6.13
N PRO A 52 12.13 -16.92 -6.19
CA PRO A 52 12.54 -18.32 -6.09
C PRO A 52 12.25 -18.95 -4.72
N ALA A 53 12.18 -18.13 -3.66
CA ALA A 53 12.01 -18.57 -2.28
C ALA A 53 10.56 -18.45 -1.78
N LEU A 54 9.67 -17.75 -2.49
CA LEU A 54 8.27 -17.54 -2.07
C LEU A 54 7.40 -18.81 -2.03
N PRO A 55 7.52 -19.78 -2.97
CA PRO A 55 6.66 -20.96 -2.95
C PRO A 55 6.81 -21.76 -1.65
N GLY A 56 5.72 -21.87 -0.88
CA GLY A 56 5.71 -22.61 0.40
C GLY A 56 6.41 -21.91 1.57
N ALA A 57 6.86 -20.67 1.40
CA ALA A 57 7.53 -19.92 2.47
C ALA A 57 6.61 -19.68 3.68
N ARG A 58 7.18 -19.78 4.87
CA ARG A 58 6.60 -19.24 6.10
C ARG A 58 7.12 -17.82 6.27
N VAL A 59 6.24 -16.83 6.19
CA VAL A 59 6.60 -15.41 6.20
C VAL A 59 6.24 -14.80 7.55
N LEU A 60 7.14 -13.98 8.10
CA LEU A 60 6.89 -13.04 9.17
C LEU A 60 6.95 -11.64 8.55
N ASP A 61 5.94 -10.83 8.82
CA ASP A 61 5.83 -9.43 8.39
C ASP A 61 5.84 -8.53 9.63
#